data_AF-G8X9A1-F1
#
_entry.id   AF-G8X9A1-F1
#
_cell.length_a   1.000
_cell.length_b   1.000
_cell.length_c   1.000
_cell.angle_alpha   90.00
_cell.angle_beta   90.00
_cell.angle_gamma   90.00
#
_symmetry.space_group_name_H-M   'P 1'
#
loop_
_entity.id
_entity.type
_entity.pdbx_description
1 polymer ?
#
loop_
_entity_poly.entity_id
_entity_poly.type
_entity_poly.pdbx_seq_one_letter_code
_entity_poly.pdbx_strand_id
1 'polypeptide(L)'
;MKASQNNSEENQDFKIGDIVAIKSHALFREYHKIIEFPAQTSPLMLVKEIFYEDEEKKKTHSEELGCKISGLIKFTCVYFNANKSEFVEVIIYSDLLKKYNDLKYYRKDKKTNENIDSKLIDEVKSYDLADYNYGEVVQFKTKKLEHRKSYENNNEKISNISFQTPDFVLSGIKEEISKDLFYSNGEKKIKRKVSNTMFKVMWFNHYQQKFSEHYLPKEFFVKDTKFIDGGNEEVK
;
A
#
# COMPACT_ATOMS: atom_id res chain seq x y z
N MET A 1 -37.84 9.44 20.42
CA MET A 1 -37.62 9.48 18.96
C MET A 1 -36.29 8.80 18.67
N LYS A 2 -36.32 7.68 17.95
CA LYS A 2 -35.15 6.93 17.51
C LYS A 2 -34.51 7.67 16.34
N ALA A 3 -33.24 8.06 16.47
CA ALA A 3 -32.40 8.37 15.32
C ALA A 3 -31.60 7.10 14.98
N SER A 4 -32.20 6.26 14.14
CA SER A 4 -31.49 5.20 13.44
C SER A 4 -30.58 5.85 12.41
N GLN A 5 -29.28 5.96 12.70
CA GLN A 5 -28.28 6.22 11.68
C GLN A 5 -27.80 4.89 11.12
N ASN A 6 -28.46 4.49 10.02
CA ASN A 6 -27.93 3.51 9.08
C ASN A 6 -26.68 4.13 8.41
N ASN A 7 -25.50 3.88 8.97
CA ASN A 7 -24.29 3.88 8.15
C ASN A 7 -24.17 2.46 7.60
N SER A 8 -24.60 2.28 6.36
CA SER A 8 -24.20 1.13 5.56
C SER A 8 -22.67 1.14 5.48
N GLU A 9 -22.01 0.33 6.32
CA GLU A 9 -20.60 0.02 6.18
C GLU A 9 -20.43 -0.57 4.77
N GLU A 10 -20.00 0.25 3.81
CA GLU A 10 -19.49 -0.26 2.54
C GLU A 10 -18.34 -1.19 2.90
N ASN A 11 -18.62 -2.48 2.81
CA ASN A 11 -17.66 -3.54 3.05
C ASN A 11 -16.61 -3.43 1.94
N GLN A 12 -15.57 -2.61 2.15
CA GLN A 12 -14.52 -2.41 1.16
C GLN A 12 -13.77 -3.74 0.99
N ASP A 13 -14.06 -4.44 -0.11
CA ASP A 13 -13.41 -5.70 -0.45
C ASP A 13 -11.96 -5.43 -0.91
N PHE A 14 -11.02 -5.49 0.01
CA PHE A 14 -9.59 -5.38 -0.28
C PHE A 14 -9.04 -6.71 -0.82
N LYS A 15 -8.16 -6.63 -1.81
CA LYS A 15 -7.48 -7.79 -2.41
C LYS A 15 -5.98 -7.75 -2.13
N ILE A 16 -5.32 -8.90 -2.27
CA ILE A 16 -3.85 -8.97 -2.20
C ILE A 16 -3.25 -8.06 -3.27
N GLY A 17 -2.29 -7.23 -2.88
CA GLY A 17 -1.67 -6.22 -3.73
C GLY A 17 -2.48 -4.93 -3.93
N ASP A 18 -3.63 -4.77 -3.26
CA ASP A 18 -4.29 -3.47 -3.20
C ASP A 18 -3.41 -2.48 -2.43
N ILE A 19 -3.30 -1.25 -2.95
CA ILE A 19 -2.66 -0.14 -2.24
C ILE A 19 -3.67 0.45 -1.26
N VAL A 20 -3.25 0.56 0.00
CA VAL A 20 -4.06 1.03 1.12
C VAL A 20 -3.27 2.03 1.96
N ALA A 21 -3.99 2.86 2.70
CA ALA A 21 -3.43 3.73 3.72
C ALA A 21 -4.35 3.78 4.93
N ILE A 22 -3.80 4.16 6.09
CA ILE A 22 -4.62 4.41 7.27
C ILE A 22 -5.55 5.60 7.01
N LYS A 23 -6.76 5.58 7.57
CA LYS A 23 -7.78 6.62 7.38
C LYS A 23 -7.31 8.03 7.73
N SER A 24 -6.32 8.17 8.61
CA SER A 24 -5.74 9.45 9.03
C SER A 24 -4.68 10.01 8.06
N HIS A 25 -4.32 9.28 7.00
CA HIS A 25 -3.30 9.69 6.03
C HIS A 25 -3.64 11.06 5.44
N ALA A 26 -2.66 11.98 5.41
CA ALA A 26 -2.86 13.39 5.07
C ALA A 26 -3.54 13.61 3.70
N LEU A 27 -3.18 12.81 2.70
CA LEU A 27 -3.75 12.88 1.34
C LEU A 27 -5.23 12.45 1.21
N PHE A 28 -5.88 11.98 2.28
CA PHE A 28 -7.34 11.81 2.31
C PHE A 28 -8.08 13.10 2.70
N ARG A 29 -7.35 14.13 3.14
CA ARG A 29 -7.93 15.41 3.54
C ARG A 29 -8.15 16.30 2.31
N GLU A 30 -8.86 17.40 2.50
CA GLU A 30 -9.14 18.36 1.41
C GLU A 30 -7.91 19.18 1.00
N TYR A 31 -6.86 19.18 1.82
CA TYR A 31 -5.61 19.85 1.51
C TYR A 31 -4.88 19.15 0.36
N HIS A 32 -4.43 19.98 -0.58
CA HIS A 32 -3.75 19.52 -1.79
C HIS A 32 -2.29 19.11 -1.51
N LYS A 33 -1.70 19.62 -0.43
CA LYS A 33 -0.35 19.26 0.04
C LYS A 33 -0.39 18.73 1.46
N ILE A 34 0.60 17.94 1.80
CA ILE A 34 0.82 17.42 3.15
C ILE A 34 1.43 18.54 4.00
N ILE A 35 0.77 18.87 5.11
CA ILE A 35 1.19 19.95 6.01
C ILE A 35 2.11 19.40 7.10
N GLU A 36 1.89 18.14 7.47
CA GLU A 36 2.71 17.41 8.42
C GLU A 36 4.16 17.25 7.95
N PHE A 37 5.07 17.09 8.91
CA PHE A 37 6.44 16.70 8.58
C PHE A 37 6.45 15.33 7.89
N PRO A 38 7.34 15.09 6.90
CA PRO A 38 7.43 13.80 6.23
C PRO A 38 7.56 12.60 7.19
N ALA A 39 8.22 12.79 8.34
CA ALA A 39 8.41 11.72 9.35
C ALA A 39 7.13 11.29 10.04
N GLN A 40 6.12 12.16 10.01
CA GLN A 40 4.81 11.97 10.64
C GLN A 40 3.76 11.52 9.62
N THR A 41 4.11 11.51 8.34
CA THR A 41 3.22 11.03 7.29
C THR A 41 3.27 9.52 7.27
N SER A 42 2.12 8.86 7.29
CA SER A 42 2.05 7.40 7.18
C SER A 42 2.42 6.91 5.77
N PRO A 43 2.96 5.68 5.65
CA PRO A 43 3.21 5.07 4.34
C PRO A 43 1.91 4.72 3.62
N LEU A 44 2.01 4.63 2.28
CA LEU A 44 1.15 3.75 1.50
C LEU A 44 1.66 2.32 1.65
N MET A 45 0.73 1.40 1.82
CA MET A 45 1.01 -0.01 2.08
C MET A 45 0.34 -0.88 1.03
N LEU A 46 0.82 -2.11 0.89
CA LEU A 46 0.20 -3.15 0.07
C LEU A 46 -0.34 -4.27 0.94
N VAL A 47 -1.56 -4.74 0.65
CA VAL A 47 -2.16 -5.88 1.34
C VAL A 47 -1.43 -7.16 0.96
N LYS A 48 -0.73 -7.78 1.91
CA LYS A 48 -0.01 -9.07 1.74
C LYS A 48 -0.88 -10.27 2.07
N GLU A 49 -1.66 -10.17 3.14
CA GLU A 49 -2.52 -11.25 3.65
C GLU A 49 -3.84 -10.68 4.18
N ILE A 50 -4.91 -11.46 4.05
CA ILE A 50 -6.23 -11.16 4.62
C ILE A 50 -6.56 -12.24 5.64
N PHE A 51 -7.00 -11.84 6.83
CA PHE A 51 -7.51 -12.74 7.85
C PHE A 51 -8.95 -12.39 8.17
N TYR A 52 -9.77 -13.42 8.26
CA TYR A 52 -11.14 -13.34 8.78
C TYR A 52 -11.10 -13.96 10.17
N GLU A 53 -11.59 -13.22 11.16
CA GLU A 53 -11.72 -13.66 12.56
C GLU A 53 -13.06 -14.39 12.76
N ASP A 54 -13.11 -15.22 13.80
CA ASP A 54 -14.31 -15.99 14.15
C ASP A 54 -15.30 -15.07 14.86
N GLU A 55 -16.43 -14.78 14.21
CA GLU A 55 -17.45 -13.83 14.70
C GLU A 55 -17.98 -14.19 16.08
N GLU A 56 -18.05 -15.49 16.39
CA GLU A 56 -18.60 -15.99 17.65
C GLU A 56 -17.61 -15.84 18.81
N LYS A 57 -16.30 -15.81 18.53
CA LYS A 57 -15.23 -15.77 19.55
C LYS A 57 -14.58 -14.41 19.68
N LYS A 58 -14.62 -13.58 18.63
CA LYS A 58 -13.89 -12.32 18.60
C LYS A 58 -14.64 -11.24 19.36
N LYS A 59 -14.02 -10.73 20.43
CA LYS A 59 -14.50 -9.52 21.12
C LYS A 59 -14.29 -8.27 20.24
N THR A 60 -15.37 -7.80 19.62
CA THR A 60 -15.38 -6.62 18.73
C THR A 60 -15.68 -5.32 19.47
N HIS A 61 -16.34 -5.40 20.64
CA HIS A 61 -16.78 -4.24 21.41
C HIS A 61 -16.24 -4.30 22.85
N SER A 62 -16.02 -3.12 23.44
CA SER A 62 -15.76 -2.98 24.87
C SER A 62 -17.02 -3.34 25.66
N GLU A 63 -16.89 -4.19 26.68
CA GLU A 63 -18.02 -4.56 27.56
C GLU A 63 -18.48 -3.39 28.42
N GLU A 64 -17.55 -2.54 28.85
CA GLU A 64 -17.84 -1.42 29.75
C GLU A 64 -18.50 -0.25 29.02
N LEU A 65 -18.02 0.06 27.81
CA LEU A 65 -18.41 1.27 27.08
C LEU A 65 -19.31 0.98 25.87
N GLY A 66 -19.47 -0.29 25.48
CA GLY A 66 -20.23 -0.68 24.29
C GLY A 66 -19.60 -0.23 22.96
N CYS A 67 -18.45 0.44 22.98
CA CYS A 67 -17.79 0.97 21.78
C CYS A 67 -17.02 -0.12 21.01
N LYS A 68 -17.01 -0.03 19.67
CA LYS A 68 -16.23 -0.91 18.79
C LYS A 68 -14.73 -0.70 19.02
N ILE A 69 -14.01 -1.78 19.32
CA ILE A 69 -12.56 -1.81 19.59
C ILE A 69 -11.78 -2.65 18.57
N SER A 70 -12.47 -3.51 17.82
CA SER A 70 -11.84 -4.30 16.76
C SER A 70 -12.82 -4.67 15.65
N GLY A 71 -12.27 -5.00 14.49
CA GLY A 71 -13.01 -5.55 13.36
C GLY A 71 -12.87 -7.06 13.26
N LEU A 72 -13.68 -7.66 12.39
CA LEU A 72 -13.64 -9.09 12.07
C LEU A 72 -12.66 -9.41 10.93
N ILE A 73 -12.19 -8.39 10.22
CA ILE A 73 -11.24 -8.54 9.12
C ILE A 73 -9.98 -7.75 9.45
N LYS A 74 -8.82 -8.41 9.37
CA LYS A 74 -7.51 -7.78 9.53
C LYS A 74 -6.62 -8.13 8.35
N PHE A 75 -5.72 -7.22 8.04
CA PHE A 75 -4.80 -7.33 6.93
C PHE A 75 -3.37 -7.26 7.42
N THR A 76 -2.50 -8.15 6.92
CA THR A 76 -1.06 -7.89 6.95
C THR A 76 -0.76 -6.98 5.78
N CYS A 77 -0.34 -5.75 6.08
CA CYS A 77 0.05 -4.76 5.11
C CYS A 77 1.58 -4.58 5.13
N VAL A 78 2.17 -4.35 3.96
CA VAL A 78 3.62 -4.18 3.80
C VAL A 78 3.92 -2.83 3.20
N TYR A 79 4.92 -2.15 3.75
CA TYR A 79 5.53 -0.97 3.14
C TYR A 79 7.05 -1.07 3.24
N PHE A 80 7.74 -0.19 2.52
CA PHE A 80 9.19 -0.11 2.58
C PHE A 80 9.61 1.05 3.47
N ASN A 81 10.50 0.78 4.42
CA ASN A 81 11.15 1.79 5.24
C ASN A 81 12.49 2.14 4.60
N ALA A 82 12.57 3.29 3.92
CA ALA A 82 13.81 3.69 3.26
C ALA A 82 14.96 3.87 4.26
N ASN A 83 14.69 4.34 5.48
CA ASN A 83 15.74 4.68 6.47
C ASN A 83 16.50 3.45 6.95
N LYS A 84 15.82 2.29 6.99
CA LYS A 84 16.42 1.00 7.33
C LYS A 84 16.64 0.12 6.09
N SER A 85 16.20 0.59 4.93
CA SER A 85 16.20 -0.12 3.66
C SER A 85 15.59 -1.52 3.77
N GLU A 86 14.44 -1.64 4.42
CA GLU A 86 13.76 -2.91 4.72
C GLU A 86 12.26 -2.85 4.46
N PHE A 87 11.66 -4.00 4.16
CA PHE A 87 10.21 -4.14 4.15
C PHE A 87 9.70 -4.34 5.59
N VAL A 88 8.64 -3.63 5.94
CA VAL A 88 8.00 -3.69 7.25
C VAL A 88 6.58 -4.20 7.09
N GLU A 89 6.23 -5.19 7.91
CA GLU A 89 4.87 -5.75 7.96
C GLU A 89 4.12 -5.20 9.17
N VAL A 90 2.86 -4.83 8.96
CA VAL A 90 1.96 -4.34 10.01
C VAL A 90 0.59 -4.99 9.88
N ILE A 91 -0.04 -5.33 11.00
CA ILE A 91 -1.39 -5.90 11.03
C ILE A 91 -2.38 -4.79 11.37
N ILE A 92 -3.35 -4.56 10.49
CA ILE A 92 -4.32 -3.47 10.62
C ILE A 92 -5.74 -3.98 10.33
N TYR A 93 -6.72 -3.58 11.13
CA TYR A 93 -8.13 -3.90 10.85
C TYR A 93 -8.65 -3.16 9.61
N SER A 94 -9.53 -3.81 8.85
CA SER A 94 -10.20 -3.23 7.67
C SER A 94 -10.76 -1.83 7.93
N ASP A 95 -11.37 -1.66 9.08
CA ASP A 95 -12.11 -0.45 9.44
C ASP A 95 -11.20 0.76 9.66
N LEU A 96 -9.87 0.55 9.71
CA LEU A 96 -8.87 1.60 9.87
C LEU A 96 -8.19 1.95 8.55
N LEU A 97 -8.48 1.22 7.46
CA LEU A 97 -7.88 1.40 6.15
C LEU A 97 -8.85 2.09 5.18
N LYS A 98 -8.27 2.67 4.14
CA LYS A 98 -8.94 3.15 2.93
C LYS A 98 -8.10 2.79 1.71
N LYS A 99 -8.75 2.57 0.57
CA LYS A 99 -8.07 2.36 -0.71
C LYS A 99 -7.40 3.64 -1.19
N TYR A 100 -6.32 3.47 -1.94
CA TYR A 100 -5.59 4.58 -2.55
C TYR A 100 -6.43 5.41 -3.53
N ASN A 101 -7.55 4.87 -4.04
CA ASN A 101 -8.43 5.53 -4.99
C ASN A 101 -8.98 6.87 -4.48
N ASP A 102 -9.06 7.05 -3.16
CA ASP A 102 -9.57 8.27 -2.56
C ASP A 102 -8.46 9.31 -2.29
N LEU A 103 -7.19 9.00 -2.59
CA LEU A 103 -6.07 9.90 -2.36
C LEU A 103 -6.08 11.05 -3.37
N LYS A 104 -5.98 12.26 -2.86
CA LYS A 104 -5.80 13.47 -3.67
C LYS A 104 -4.33 13.81 -3.75
N TYR A 105 -3.85 14.07 -4.95
CA TYR A 105 -2.47 14.50 -5.17
C TYR A 105 -2.46 15.79 -5.95
N TYR A 106 -1.57 16.67 -5.54
CA TYR A 106 -1.39 17.94 -6.18
C TYR A 106 -0.31 17.88 -7.25
N ARG A 107 -0.67 18.29 -8.46
CA ARG A 107 0.27 18.49 -9.57
C ARG A 107 0.02 19.85 -10.20
N LYS A 108 1.09 20.64 -10.34
CA LYS A 108 1.09 21.80 -11.24
C LYS A 108 1.53 21.37 -12.62
N ASP A 109 0.85 21.86 -13.65
CA ASP A 109 1.37 21.80 -15.00
C ASP A 109 2.63 22.67 -15.09
N LYS A 110 3.72 22.13 -15.65
CA LYS A 110 4.98 22.88 -15.83
C LYS A 110 4.84 23.98 -16.91
N LYS A 111 3.91 23.84 -17.86
CA LYS A 111 3.69 24.77 -18.98
C LYS A 111 2.67 25.85 -18.67
N THR A 112 1.53 25.49 -18.08
CA THR A 112 0.45 26.46 -17.80
C THR A 112 0.49 27.00 -16.37
N ASN A 113 1.28 26.37 -15.47
CA ASN A 113 1.31 26.67 -14.03
C ASN A 113 -0.06 26.49 -13.34
N GLU A 114 -1.02 25.89 -14.03
CA GLU A 114 -2.35 25.57 -13.53
C GLU A 114 -2.33 24.29 -12.72
N ASN A 115 -3.27 24.17 -11.79
CA ASN A 115 -3.47 22.93 -11.05
C ASN A 115 -4.08 21.90 -12.00
N ILE A 116 -3.33 20.85 -12.31
CA ILE A 116 -3.91 19.68 -12.96
C ILE A 116 -4.62 18.93 -11.85
N ASP A 117 -5.95 18.95 -11.87
CA ASP A 117 -6.79 18.15 -10.99
C ASP A 117 -6.80 16.67 -11.46
N SER A 118 -5.60 16.10 -11.61
CA SER A 118 -5.44 14.70 -11.98
C SER A 118 -5.36 13.90 -10.70
N LYS A 119 -6.49 13.30 -10.30
CA LYS A 119 -6.50 12.19 -9.36
C LYS A 119 -5.46 11.18 -9.85
N LEU A 120 -4.48 10.83 -9.01
CA LEU A 120 -3.38 9.89 -9.33
C LEU A 120 -3.85 8.45 -9.61
N ILE A 121 -5.17 8.25 -9.69
CA ILE A 121 -5.88 7.01 -9.88
C ILE A 121 -5.58 6.39 -11.25
N ASP A 122 -5.55 7.20 -12.32
CA ASP A 122 -5.49 6.64 -13.69
C ASP A 122 -4.14 6.00 -14.00
N GLU A 123 -3.06 6.53 -13.43
CA GLU A 123 -1.72 5.95 -13.59
C GLU A 123 -1.55 4.63 -12.83
N VAL A 124 -2.13 4.51 -11.63
CA VAL A 124 -2.08 3.24 -10.87
C VAL A 124 -2.99 2.19 -11.50
N LYS A 125 -4.12 2.62 -12.09
CA LYS A 125 -4.98 1.74 -12.90
C LYS A 125 -4.26 1.23 -14.15
N SER A 126 -3.32 1.99 -14.71
CA SER A 126 -2.54 1.61 -15.88
C SER A 126 -1.25 0.87 -15.55
N TYR A 127 -1.05 0.41 -14.31
CA TYR A 127 0.14 -0.37 -13.97
C TYR A 127 0.07 -1.78 -14.56
N ASP A 128 1.09 -2.10 -15.36
CA ASP A 128 1.35 -3.46 -15.80
C ASP A 128 2.06 -4.23 -14.68
N LEU A 129 1.40 -5.27 -14.17
CA LEU A 129 2.01 -6.17 -13.21
C LEU A 129 3.25 -6.83 -13.82
N ALA A 130 4.27 -7.02 -12.99
CA ALA A 130 5.49 -7.70 -13.42
C ALA A 130 5.23 -9.20 -13.61
N ASP A 131 5.74 -9.75 -14.71
CA ASP A 131 5.89 -11.18 -14.90
C ASP A 131 7.26 -11.61 -14.34
N TYR A 132 7.41 -12.89 -13.99
CA TYR A 132 8.69 -13.35 -13.49
C TYR A 132 9.69 -13.55 -14.63
N ASN A 133 10.81 -12.85 -14.53
CA ASN A 133 11.96 -13.03 -15.39
C ASN A 133 13.23 -12.81 -14.57
N TYR A 134 14.13 -13.78 -14.55
CA TYR A 134 15.31 -13.74 -13.69
C TYR A 134 16.25 -12.61 -14.11
N GLY A 135 16.66 -11.77 -13.17
CA GLY A 135 17.51 -10.61 -13.41
C GLY A 135 16.77 -9.37 -13.92
N GLU A 136 15.47 -9.46 -14.16
CA GLU A 136 14.67 -8.30 -14.59
C GLU A 136 14.50 -7.29 -13.46
N VAL A 137 14.48 -6.01 -13.84
CA VAL A 137 14.27 -4.89 -12.94
C VAL A 137 12.77 -4.61 -12.79
N VAL A 138 12.31 -4.58 -11.55
CA VAL A 138 10.90 -4.32 -11.21
C VAL A 138 10.78 -3.21 -10.18
N GLN A 139 9.59 -2.60 -10.14
CA GLN A 139 9.27 -1.54 -9.18
C GLN A 139 8.25 -2.01 -8.17
N PHE A 140 8.42 -1.58 -6.92
CA PHE A 140 7.38 -1.73 -5.92
C PHE A 140 6.21 -0.83 -6.28
N LYS A 141 4.98 -1.36 -6.23
CA LYS A 141 3.78 -0.69 -6.74
C LYS A 141 3.53 0.70 -6.15
N THR A 142 3.96 0.97 -4.91
CA THR A 142 3.79 2.28 -4.27
C THR A 142 4.89 3.30 -4.64
N LYS A 143 5.98 2.89 -5.29
CA LYS A 143 7.19 3.73 -5.53
C LYS A 143 6.85 5.11 -6.10
N LYS A 144 6.09 5.16 -7.21
CA LYS A 144 5.74 6.43 -7.86
C LYS A 144 4.80 7.30 -7.03
N LEU A 145 3.84 6.69 -6.34
CA LEU A 145 2.90 7.40 -5.47
C LEU A 145 3.61 8.05 -4.28
N GLU A 146 4.58 7.33 -3.70
CA GLU A 146 5.44 7.85 -2.62
C GLU A 146 6.35 8.98 -3.12
N HIS A 147 6.88 8.85 -4.34
CA HIS A 147 7.71 9.89 -4.96
C HIS A 147 6.94 11.20 -5.25
N ARG A 148 5.63 11.11 -5.49
CA ARG A 148 4.79 12.28 -5.81
C ARG A 148 4.13 12.94 -4.60
N LYS A 149 4.31 12.41 -3.39
CA LYS A 149 3.84 13.09 -2.17
C LYS A 149 4.46 14.50 -2.10
N SER A 150 3.62 15.50 -2.02
CA SER A 150 4.02 16.92 -2.00
C SER A 150 3.77 17.51 -0.63
N TYR A 151 4.73 18.25 -0.10
CA TYR A 151 4.68 18.86 1.22
C TYR A 151 4.60 20.39 1.11
N GLU A 152 3.89 21.04 2.04
CA GLU A 152 3.70 22.49 2.02
C GLU A 152 4.95 23.25 2.47
N ASN A 153 5.55 22.82 3.58
CA ASN A 153 6.77 23.39 4.13
C ASN A 153 8.00 22.70 3.53
N ASN A 154 8.34 23.06 2.30
CA ASN A 154 9.61 22.68 1.68
C ASN A 154 10.79 23.36 2.40
N ASN A 155 11.22 22.79 3.52
CA ASN A 155 12.66 22.67 3.71
C ASN A 155 13.08 21.51 2.80
N GLU A 156 13.86 21.85 1.77
CA GLU A 156 14.63 21.01 0.86
C GLU A 156 14.41 19.49 0.98
N LYS A 157 14.02 18.83 -0.13
CA LYS A 157 14.04 17.37 -0.36
C LYS A 157 14.66 16.61 0.83
N ILE A 158 13.86 16.26 1.84
CA ILE A 158 14.42 15.57 3.00
C ILE A 158 14.76 14.15 2.54
N SER A 159 16.03 13.95 2.22
CA SER A 159 16.58 12.77 1.55
C SER A 159 16.42 11.47 2.34
N ASN A 160 15.99 11.54 3.60
CA ASN A 160 16.01 10.43 4.56
C ASN A 160 14.67 10.24 5.29
N ILE A 161 13.55 10.68 4.70
CA ILE A 161 12.23 10.51 5.32
C ILE A 161 11.19 10.21 4.25
N SER A 162 11.39 9.10 3.55
CA SER A 162 10.44 8.67 2.54
C SER A 162 10.20 7.17 2.63
N PHE A 163 9.00 6.73 2.24
CA PHE A 163 8.71 5.31 2.02
C PHE A 163 8.99 4.92 0.57
N GLN A 164 9.85 5.69 -0.10
CA GLN A 164 10.28 5.41 -1.47
C GLN A 164 11.16 4.18 -1.49
N THR A 165 11.03 3.40 -2.55
CA THR A 165 11.79 2.17 -2.74
C THR A 165 12.85 2.37 -3.82
N PRO A 166 13.96 1.62 -3.77
CA PRO A 166 14.80 1.47 -4.95
C PRO A 166 14.04 0.73 -6.06
N ASP A 167 14.67 0.59 -7.23
CA ASP A 167 14.32 -0.50 -8.14
C ASP A 167 14.87 -1.82 -7.58
N PHE A 168 14.20 -2.92 -7.89
CA PHE A 168 14.55 -4.25 -7.42
C PHE A 168 14.91 -5.15 -8.57
N VAL A 169 15.80 -6.11 -8.32
CA VAL A 169 16.11 -7.18 -9.28
C VAL A 169 15.39 -8.45 -8.85
N LEU A 170 14.66 -9.08 -9.76
CA LEU A 170 14.06 -10.39 -9.52
C LEU A 170 15.16 -11.47 -9.44
N SER A 171 15.36 -12.04 -8.25
CA SER A 171 16.41 -13.03 -7.98
C SER A 171 15.89 -14.45 -7.71
N GLY A 172 14.56 -14.66 -7.73
CA GLY A 172 13.95 -15.96 -7.44
C GLY A 172 12.43 -15.93 -7.46
N ILE A 173 11.82 -17.10 -7.50
CA ILE A 173 10.37 -17.30 -7.44
C ILE A 173 10.07 -18.54 -6.61
N LYS A 174 8.98 -18.51 -5.83
CA LYS A 174 8.45 -19.69 -5.16
C LYS A 174 6.93 -19.65 -5.11
N GLU A 175 6.33 -20.82 -4.98
CA GLU A 175 4.93 -20.93 -4.58
C GLU A 175 4.80 -20.75 -3.06
N GLU A 176 3.74 -20.07 -2.65
CA GLU A 176 3.43 -19.90 -1.23
C GLU A 176 2.66 -21.13 -0.71
N ILE A 177 3.28 -21.86 0.22
CA ILE A 177 2.66 -23.01 0.85
C ILE A 177 1.66 -22.52 1.90
N SER A 178 0.40 -22.42 1.48
CA SER A 178 -0.69 -21.92 2.30
C SER A 178 -1.12 -22.96 3.35
N LYS A 179 -0.63 -22.82 4.59
CA LYS A 179 -1.13 -23.56 5.77
C LYS A 179 -2.26 -22.79 6.45
N ASP A 180 -3.20 -23.50 7.09
CA ASP A 180 -4.29 -22.94 7.92
C ASP A 180 -5.24 -21.96 7.20
N LEU A 181 -5.60 -22.26 5.95
CA LEU A 181 -6.54 -21.44 5.16
C LEU A 181 -7.99 -21.47 5.67
N PHE A 182 -8.37 -22.46 6.47
CA PHE A 182 -9.74 -22.67 6.93
C PHE A 182 -9.80 -22.91 8.43
N TYR A 183 -10.95 -22.69 9.03
CA TYR A 183 -11.21 -23.06 10.42
C TYR A 183 -11.37 -24.58 10.59
N SER A 184 -10.91 -25.10 11.72
CA SER A 184 -10.99 -26.54 12.05
C SER A 184 -12.40 -27.01 12.43
N ASN A 185 -13.37 -26.10 12.50
CA ASN A 185 -14.75 -26.37 12.90
C ASN A 185 -15.62 -26.98 11.77
N GLY A 186 -15.02 -27.38 10.64
CA GLY A 186 -15.72 -28.05 9.53
C GLY A 186 -16.50 -27.11 8.61
N GLU A 187 -16.63 -25.83 8.95
CA GLU A 187 -17.16 -24.83 8.02
C GLU A 187 -16.08 -24.47 7.01
N LYS A 188 -16.42 -24.47 5.71
CA LYS A 188 -15.56 -23.96 4.62
C LYS A 188 -15.36 -22.43 4.69
N LYS A 189 -15.38 -21.83 5.88
CA LYS A 189 -15.11 -20.41 6.09
C LYS A 189 -13.61 -20.18 5.93
N ILE A 190 -13.26 -19.34 4.97
CA ILE A 190 -11.89 -18.93 4.69
C ILE A 190 -11.40 -18.16 5.91
N LYS A 191 -10.34 -18.66 6.55
CA LYS A 191 -9.67 -18.02 7.67
C LYS A 191 -8.58 -17.06 7.19
N ARG A 192 -7.87 -17.43 6.13
CA ARG A 192 -6.74 -16.65 5.60
C ARG A 192 -6.74 -16.65 4.08
N LYS A 193 -6.37 -15.54 3.47
CA LYS A 193 -6.07 -15.42 2.03
C LYS A 193 -4.67 -14.83 1.85
N VAL A 194 -3.87 -15.45 1.00
CA VAL A 194 -2.51 -15.03 0.65
C VAL A 194 -2.31 -15.12 -0.86
N SER A 195 -1.21 -14.55 -1.38
CA SER A 195 -0.81 -14.79 -2.77
C SER A 195 -0.29 -16.21 -2.94
N ASN A 196 -0.52 -16.81 -4.11
CA ASN A 196 0.02 -18.12 -4.44
C ASN A 196 1.48 -18.05 -4.89
N THR A 197 1.95 -16.88 -5.33
CA THR A 197 3.26 -16.72 -5.96
C THR A 197 4.03 -15.60 -5.30
N MET A 198 5.25 -15.90 -4.86
CA MET A 198 6.14 -14.96 -4.22
C MET A 198 7.38 -14.75 -5.11
N PHE A 199 7.69 -13.50 -5.40
CA PHE A 199 8.94 -13.10 -6.03
C PHE A 199 9.99 -12.79 -4.98
N LYS A 200 11.18 -13.35 -5.17
CA LYS A 200 12.38 -12.93 -4.45
C LYS A 200 12.93 -11.71 -5.16
N VAL A 201 13.01 -10.60 -4.44
CA VAL A 201 13.62 -9.37 -4.93
C VAL A 201 14.92 -9.10 -4.19
N MET A 202 15.88 -8.55 -4.92
CA MET A 202 17.20 -8.15 -4.43
C MET A 202 17.42 -6.65 -4.64
N TRP A 203 18.02 -5.98 -3.67
CA TRP A 203 18.43 -4.57 -3.77
C TRP A 203 19.66 -4.31 -2.91
N PHE A 204 20.37 -3.22 -3.20
CA PHE A 204 21.45 -2.76 -2.34
C PHE A 204 20.87 -2.07 -1.10
N ASN A 205 21.07 -2.67 0.07
CA ASN A 205 20.68 -2.10 1.35
C ASN A 205 21.79 -1.16 1.84
N HIS A 206 21.56 0.15 1.65
CA HIS A 206 22.51 1.18 2.05
C HIS A 206 22.69 1.28 3.57
N TYR A 207 21.70 0.86 4.36
CA TYR A 207 21.81 0.87 5.82
C TYR A 207 22.80 -0.20 6.31
N GLN A 208 22.76 -1.39 5.70
CA GLN A 208 23.63 -2.52 6.05
C GLN A 208 24.90 -2.65 5.18
N GLN A 209 25.04 -1.82 4.15
CA GLN A 209 26.15 -1.85 3.17
C GLN A 209 26.31 -3.21 2.48
N LYS A 210 25.19 -3.88 2.17
CA LYS A 210 25.17 -5.20 1.49
C LYS A 210 23.90 -5.37 0.68
N PHE A 211 23.86 -6.39 -0.17
CA PHE A 211 22.62 -6.79 -0.82
C PHE A 211 21.66 -7.41 0.20
N SER A 212 20.40 -7.00 0.13
CA SER A 212 19.29 -7.62 0.85
C SER A 212 18.38 -8.32 -0.14
N GLU A 213 17.73 -9.39 0.32
CA GLU A 213 16.76 -10.13 -0.47
C GLU A 213 15.50 -10.39 0.37
N HIS A 214 14.34 -10.37 -0.28
CA HIS A 214 13.07 -10.66 0.39
C HIS A 214 12.07 -11.31 -0.58
N TYR A 215 11.30 -12.27 -0.08
CA TYR A 215 10.15 -12.81 -0.81
C TYR A 215 8.90 -11.98 -0.54
N LEU A 216 8.24 -11.50 -1.60
CA LEU A 216 7.01 -10.74 -1.52
C LEU A 216 6.00 -11.21 -2.59
N PRO A 217 4.70 -11.00 -2.39
CA PRO A 217 3.68 -11.36 -3.38
C PRO A 217 3.98 -10.79 -4.76
N LYS A 218 3.77 -11.55 -5.83
CA LYS A 218 3.96 -11.05 -7.19
C LYS A 218 3.14 -9.78 -7.48
N GLU A 219 1.98 -9.65 -6.83
CA GLU A 219 1.05 -8.52 -6.98
C GLU A 219 1.64 -7.20 -6.49
N PHE A 220 2.79 -7.23 -5.81
CA PHE A 220 3.47 -6.05 -5.28
C PHE A 220 4.36 -5.36 -6.31
N PHE A 221 4.62 -6.03 -7.44
CA PHE A 221 5.59 -5.57 -8.40
C PHE A 221 4.95 -5.22 -9.73
N VAL A 222 5.42 -4.13 -10.30
CA VAL A 222 5.05 -3.64 -11.62
C VAL A 222 6.29 -3.59 -12.49
N LYS A 223 6.09 -3.69 -13.80
CA LYS A 223 7.18 -3.49 -14.77
C LYS A 223 7.79 -2.11 -14.57
N ASP A 224 9.08 -1.95 -14.89
CA ASP A 224 9.71 -0.64 -14.83
C ASP A 224 8.94 0.33 -15.72
N THR A 225 8.18 1.21 -15.07
CA THR A 225 7.44 2.24 -15.76
C THR A 225 8.26 3.50 -15.64
N LYS A 226 8.86 3.93 -16.76
CA LYS A 226 9.54 5.22 -16.83
C LYS A 226 8.63 6.29 -16.22
N PHE A 227 9.21 7.23 -15.47
CA PHE A 227 8.47 8.42 -15.07
C PHE A 227 8.12 9.17 -16.36
N ILE A 228 6.86 9.10 -16.78
CA ILE A 228 6.35 9.98 -17.83
C ILE A 228 6.19 11.35 -17.16
N ASP A 229 7.31 12.07 -17.08
CA ASP A 229 7.26 13.52 -16.97
C ASP A 229 6.53 13.99 -18.22
N GLY A 230 5.33 14.57 -18.04
CA GLY A 230 4.50 15.03 -19.16
C GLY A 230 5.33 15.94 -20.07
N GLY A 231 5.73 15.41 -21.22
CA GLY A 231 6.72 16.02 -22.09
C GLY A 231 7.69 15.01 -22.68
N ASN A 232 7.16 14.12 -23.52
CA ASN A 232 7.71 13.78 -24.83
C ASN A 232 6.69 12.87 -25.50
N GLU A 233 5.78 13.49 -26.26
CA GLU A 233 5.30 12.82 -27.47
C GLU A 233 6.55 12.53 -28.30
N GLU A 234 6.80 11.26 -28.58
CA GLU A 234 7.74 10.87 -29.61
C GLU A 234 7.27 11.54 -30.91
N VAL A 235 8.01 12.56 -31.34
CA VAL A 235 7.95 12.99 -32.72
C VAL A 235 8.59 11.87 -33.52
N LYS A 236 7.73 11.23 -34.33
CA LYS A 236 7.97 10.21 -35.37
C LYS A 236 9.42 10.03 -35.83
#